data_AF-A0A538NJK1-F1
#
_entry.id   AF-A0A538NJK1-F1
#
_cell.length_a   1.000
_cell.length_b   1.000
_cell.length_c   1.000
_cell.angle_alpha   90.00
_cell.angle_beta   90.00
_cell.angle_gamma   90.00
#
_symmetry.space_group_name_H-M   'P 1'
#
loop_
_entity.id
_entity.type
_entity.pdbx_description
1 polymer ?
#
loop_
_entity_poly.entity_id
_entity_poly.type
_entity_poly.pdbx_seq_one_letter_code
_entity_poly.pdbx_strand_id
1 'polypeptide(L)' 'MDMTSDVLGPDATLRRGYSITMNERGKIIRTIAVVRPKMKIRTRVSDGEFGSESL' A
#
# COMPACT_ATOMS: atom_id res chain seq x y z
N MET A 1 -5.25 17.42 -18.32
CA MET A 1 -5.16 17.20 -16.87
C MET A 1 -6.58 17.09 -16.36
N ASP A 2 -7.05 15.87 -16.13
CA ASP A 2 -8.39 15.62 -15.60
C ASP A 2 -8.29 15.49 -14.07
N MET A 3 -8.86 16.47 -13.35
CA MET A 3 -8.74 16.61 -11.88
C MET A 3 -9.58 15.60 -11.09
N THR A 4 -10.29 14.67 -11.73
CA THR A 4 -11.18 13.73 -11.01
C THR A 4 -10.45 12.56 -10.35
N SER A 5 -9.21 12.26 -10.76
CA SER A 5 -8.42 11.13 -10.24
C SER A 5 -7.76 11.41 -8.87
N ASP A 6 -7.54 12.68 -8.53
CA ASP A 6 -6.72 13.11 -7.38
C ASP A 6 -7.44 13.06 -6.02
N VAL A 7 -8.77 13.03 -6.01
CA VAL A 7 -9.55 13.10 -4.74
C VAL A 7 -9.70 11.73 -4.08
N LEU A 8 -9.71 10.66 -4.90
CA LEU A 8 -9.93 9.27 -4.47
C LEU A 8 -8.79 8.31 -4.86
N GLY A 9 -7.79 8.77 -5.62
CA GLY A 9 -6.64 7.97 -6.00
C GLY A 9 -5.73 7.61 -4.82
N PRO A 10 -4.83 6.64 -4.99
CA PRO A 10 -3.87 6.24 -3.95
C PRO A 10 -3.03 7.42 -3.43
N ASP A 11 -2.72 8.41 -4.26
CA ASP A 11 -2.04 9.65 -3.86
C ASP A 11 -2.84 10.45 -2.82
N ALA A 12 -4.17 10.44 -2.89
CA ALA A 12 -5.04 11.07 -1.90
C ALA A 12 -4.98 10.35 -0.54
N THR A 13 -4.77 9.03 -0.54
CA THR A 13 -4.57 8.23 0.67
C THR A 13 -3.22 8.56 1.32
N LEU A 14 -2.16 8.64 0.51
CA LEU A 14 -0.82 8.98 0.98
C LEU A 14 -0.75 10.41 1.55
N ARG A 15 -1.38 11.40 0.89
CA ARG A 15 -1.47 12.78 1.37
C ARG A 15 -2.21 12.92 2.72
N ARG A 16 -3.06 11.95 3.08
CA ARG A 16 -3.77 11.91 4.37
C ARG A 16 -2.95 11.26 5.49
N GLY A 17 -1.73 10.81 5.22
CA GLY A 17 -0.85 10.17 6.20
C GLY A 17 -1.09 8.67 6.37
N TYR A 18 -1.85 8.03 5.48
CA TYR A 18 -1.98 6.57 5.44
C TYR A 18 -0.93 5.95 4.52
N SER A 19 -0.59 4.69 4.76
CA SER A 19 0.25 3.89 3.88
C SER A 19 -0.58 2.92 3.04
N ILE A 20 0.02 2.40 1.98
CA ILE A 20 -0.57 1.36 1.14
C ILE A 20 0.26 0.09 1.28
N THR A 21 -0.33 -0.96 1.86
CA THR A 21 0.32 -2.25 2.06
C THR A 21 -0.06 -3.22 0.95
N MET A 22 0.95 -3.81 0.33
CA MET A 22 0.86 -4.72 -0.80
C MET A 22 1.73 -5.95 -0.57
N ASN A 23 1.40 -7.06 -1.22
CA ASN A 23 2.35 -8.16 -1.33
C ASN A 23 3.42 -7.86 -2.41
N GLU A 24 4.38 -8.78 -2.58
CA GLU A 24 5.44 -8.63 -3.60
C GLU A 24 4.93 -8.49 -5.04
N ARG A 25 3.70 -8.96 -5.32
CA ARG A 25 3.03 -8.87 -6.63
C ARG A 25 2.23 -7.58 -6.81
N GLY A 26 2.29 -6.65 -5.85
CA GLY A 26 1.55 -5.38 -5.89
C GLY A 26 0.06 -5.51 -5.53
N LYS A 27 -0.40 -6.67 -5.03
CA LYS A 27 -1.80 -6.83 -4.60
C LYS A 27 -2.00 -6.19 -3.22
N ILE A 28 -2.96 -5.28 -3.12
CA ILE A 28 -3.35 -4.62 -1.87
C ILE A 28 -3.79 -5.67 -0.83
N ILE A 29 -3.21 -5.57 0.36
CA ILE A 29 -3.60 -6.38 1.52
C ILE A 29 -4.61 -5.57 2.33
N ARG A 30 -5.86 -6.05 2.39
CA ARG A 30 -6.96 -5.39 3.12
C ARG A 30 -7.36 -6.13 4.41
N THR A 31 -6.83 -7.32 4.63
CA THR A 31 -7.17 -8.19 5.76
C THR A 31 -6.00 -9.10 6.09
N ILE A 32 -5.82 -9.44 7.37
CA ILE A 32 -4.80 -10.39 7.82
C ILE A 32 -5.03 -11.80 7.28
N ALA A 33 -6.27 -12.16 6.91
CA ALA A 33 -6.61 -13.50 6.42
C ALA A 33 -5.86 -13.92 5.14
N VAL A 34 -5.41 -12.94 4.34
CA VAL A 34 -4.63 -13.21 3.11
C VAL A 34 -3.12 -13.22 3.35
N VAL A 35 -2.67 -12.86 4.55
CA VAL A 35 -1.25 -12.88 4.94
C VAL A 35 -0.86 -14.33 5.27
N ARG A 36 0.39 -14.69 4.96
CA ARG A 36 0.99 -16.00 5.24
C ARG A 36 2.32 -15.77 5.95
N PRO A 37 2.77 -16.67 6.84
CA PRO A 37 4.07 -16.52 7.48
C PRO A 37 5.19 -16.31 6.45
N LYS A 38 6.14 -15.44 6.78
CA LYS A 38 7.26 -15.04 5.90
C LYS A 38 6.84 -14.41 4.56
N MET A 39 5.62 -13.90 4.45
CA MET A 39 5.19 -13.19 3.25
C MET A 39 5.93 -11.86 3.16
N LYS A 40 6.52 -11.60 1.99
CA LYS A 40 7.09 -10.29 1.65
C LYS A 40 6.00 -9.25 1.47
N ILE A 41 6.14 -8.16 2.21
CA ILE A 41 5.25 -7.02 2.22
C ILE A 41 5.99 -5.82 1.63
N ARG A 42 5.33 -5.12 0.71
CA ARG A 42 5.73 -3.79 0.23
C ARG A 42 4.79 -2.76 0.81
N THR A 43 5.35 -1.72 1.41
CA THR A 43 4.58 -0.60 1.95
C THR A 43 4.98 0.66 1.20
N ARG A 44 4.00 1.32 0.59
CA ARG A 44 4.18 2.63 -0.04
C ARG A 44 3.74 3.73 0.92
N VAL A 45 4.57 4.76 1.02
CA VAL A 45 4.36 6.00 1.76
C VAL A 45 4.46 7.20 0.81
N SER A 46 4.24 8.40 1.32
CA SER A 46 4.23 9.65 0.53
C SER A 46 5.50 9.91 -0.27
N ASP A 47 6.65 9.45 0.23
CA ASP A 47 7.99 9.78 -0.26
C ASP A 47 8.77 8.54 -0.74
N GLY A 48 8.16 7.36 -0.77
CA GLY A 48 8.83 6.16 -1.23
C GLY A 48 8.15 4.85 -0.88
N GLU A 49 8.93 3.78 -0.91
CA GLU A 49 8.49 2.42 -0.58
C GLU A 49 9.54 1.72 0.27
N PHE A 50 9.10 0.85 1.16
CA PHE A 50 9.98 -0.04 1.92
C PHE A 50 9.42 -1.46 2.02
N GLY A 51 10.32 -2.41 2.30
CA GLY A 51 10.00 -3.83 2.46
C GLY A 51 9.83 -4.22 3.92
N SER A 52 8.97 -5.20 4.18
CA SER A 52 8.82 -5.87 5.47
C SER A 52 8.46 -7.35 5.26
N GLU A 53 8.50 -8.15 6.31
CA GLU A 53 8.08 -9.55 6.28
C GLU A 53 7.09 -9.82 7.42
N SER A 54 6.05 -10.60 7.15
CA SER A 54 5.12 -11.02 8.19
C SER A 54 5.73 -12.12 9.08
N LEU A 55 5.43 -12.05 10.38
CA LEU A 55 5.83 -13.04 11.39
C LEU A 55 5.43 -14.48 11.02
#